data_AF-A0A942EHX9-F1
#
_entry.id   AF-A0A942EHX9-F1
#
_cell.length_a   1.000
_cell.length_b   1.000
_cell.length_c   1.000
_cell.angle_alpha   90.00
_cell.angle_beta   90.00
_cell.angle_gamma   90.00
#
_symmetry.space_group_name_H-M   'P 1'
#
loop_
_entity.id
_entity.type
_entity.pdbx_description
1 polymer ?
#
loop_
_entity_poly.entity_id
_entity_poly.type
_entity_poly.pdbx_seq_one_letter_code
_entity_poly.pdbx_strand_id
1 'polypeptide(L)' 'EGKGYSPHKLRHSYATLLLQNGADLISIKELLGHEDLNSTKVYTKTDMTHLRTQVQKFPLTMSQKKEE' A
#
# COMPACT_ATOMS: atom_id res chain seq x y z
N GLU A 1 -12.31 -20.08 23.96
CA GLU A 1 -11.35 -18.95 23.85
C GLU A 1 -11.06 -18.69 22.38
N GLY A 2 -11.49 -17.53 21.86
CA GLY A 2 -11.47 -17.23 20.42
C GLY A 2 -10.04 -17.11 19.90
N LYS A 3 -9.62 -18.10 19.10
CA LYS A 3 -8.30 -18.16 18.46
C LYS A 3 -7.99 -16.86 17.70
N GLY A 4 -7.11 -16.02 18.25
CA GLY A 4 -6.10 -15.17 17.57
C GLY A 4 -6.52 -14.11 16.52
N TYR A 5 -7.71 -14.18 15.93
CA TYR A 5 -8.15 -13.36 14.81
C TYR A 5 -9.22 -12.38 15.28
N SER A 6 -8.86 -11.10 15.30
CA SER A 6 -9.79 -10.01 15.57
C SER A 6 -10.33 -9.46 14.24
N PRO A 7 -11.58 -8.94 14.20
CA PRO A 7 -12.11 -8.24 13.04
C PRO A 7 -11.16 -7.16 12.49
N HIS A 8 -10.42 -6.47 13.38
CA HIS A 8 -9.42 -5.49 12.97
C HIS A 8 -8.23 -6.13 12.26
N LYS A 9 -7.78 -7.31 12.68
CA LYS A 9 -6.69 -8.03 12.00
C LYS A 9 -7.08 -8.43 10.58
N LEU A 10 -8.32 -8.87 10.38
CA LEU A 10 -8.85 -9.18 9.04
C LEU A 10 -8.91 -7.93 8.16
N ARG A 11 -9.40 -6.81 8.71
CA ARG A 11 -9.38 -5.50 8.03
C ARG A 11 -7.97 -5.10 7.63
N HIS A 12 -7.01 -5.25 8.54
CA HIS A 12 -5.62 -4.93 8.25
C HIS A 12 -5.03 -5.83 7.16
N SER A 13 -5.27 -7.13 7.20
CA SER A 13 -4.83 -8.06 6.15
C SER A 13 -5.42 -7.71 4.78
N TYR A 14 -6.71 -7.37 4.72
CA TYR A 14 -7.37 -6.97 3.47
C TYR A 14 -6.75 -5.69 2.88
N ALA A 15 -6.57 -4.66 3.70
CA ALA A 15 -5.98 -3.40 3.26
C ALA A 15 -4.52 -3.56 2.80
N THR A 16 -3.71 -4.34 3.52
CA THR A 16 -2.33 -4.64 3.15
C THR A 16 -2.26 -5.38 1.82
N LEU A 17 -3.13 -6.36 1.58
CA LEU A 17 -3.18 -7.10 0.31
C LEU A 17 -3.54 -6.19 -0.87
N LEU A 18 -4.51 -5.29 -0.69
CA LEU A 18 -4.88 -4.33 -1.73
C LEU A 18 -3.71 -3.41 -2.07
N LEU A 19 -3.01 -2.88 -1.06
CA LEU A 19 -1.87 -2.01 -1.27
C LEU A 19 -0.71 -2.74 -1.97
N GLN A 20 -0.42 -3.99 -1.58
CA GLN A 20 0.60 -4.82 -2.23
C GLN A 20 0.28 -5.11 -3.71
N ASN A 21 -0.99 -5.25 -4.04
CA ASN A 21 -1.45 -5.41 -5.43
C ASN A 21 -1.50 -4.09 -6.22
N GLY A 22 -1.08 -2.97 -5.62
CA GLY A 22 -0.99 -1.67 -6.27
C GLY A 22 -2.29 -0.87 -6.28
N ALA A 23 -3.25 -1.20 -5.41
CA ALA A 23 -4.43 -0.36 -5.21
C ALA A 23 -4.04 0.97 -4.54
N ASP A 24 -4.68 2.05 -4.98
CA ASP A 24 -4.45 3.38 -4.39
C ASP A 24 -5.10 3.51 -3.00
N LEU A 25 -4.53 4.38 -2.17
CA LEU A 25 -5.01 4.64 -0.80
C LEU A 25 -6.43 5.22 -0.79
N ILE A 26 -6.83 5.96 -1.82
CA ILE A 26 -8.20 6.49 -1.94
C ILE A 26 -9.18 5.34 -2.17
N SER A 27 -8.84 4.41 -3.07
CA SER A 27 -9.66 3.22 -3.31
C SER A 27 -9.77 2.35 -2.06
N ILE A 28 -8.68 2.15 -1.31
CA ILE A 28 -8.71 1.40 -0.05
C ILE A 28 -9.57 2.12 1.00
N LYS A 29 -9.51 3.46 1.09
CA LYS A 29 -10.34 4.27 1.99
C LYS A 29 -11.83 4.05 1.68
N GLU A 30 -12.22 4.12 0.41
CA GLU A 30 -13.61 3.93 -0.04
C GLU A 30 -14.09 2.51 0.25
N LEU A 31 -13.29 1.50 -0.09
CA LEU A 31 -13.61 0.08 0.14
C LEU A 31 -13.74 -0.27 1.63
N LEU A 32 -12.99 0.41 2.49
CA LEU A 32 -13.06 0.23 3.94
C LEU A 32 -14.07 1.13 4.64
N GLY A 33 -14.71 2.06 3.93
CA GLY A 33 -15.65 3.03 4.50
C GLY A 33 -15.00 3.96 5.54
N HIS A 34 -13.73 4.33 5.35
CA HIS A 34 -13.05 5.26 6.24
C HIS A 34 -13.53 6.70 5.97
N GLU A 35 -14.07 7.37 6.98
CA GLU A 35 -14.45 8.79 6.85
C GLU A 35 -13.20 9.68 6.71
N ASP A 36 -12.17 9.41 7.53
CA ASP A 36 -10.90 10.12 7.53
C ASP A 36 -9.78 9.30 6.88
N LEU A 37 -9.06 9.91 5.93
CA LEU A 37 -7.87 9.33 5.29
C LEU A 37 -6.76 9.01 6.31
N ASN A 38 -6.72 9.71 7.44
CA ASN A 38 -5.74 9.49 8.51
C ASN A 38 -5.77 8.05 9.04
N SER A 39 -6.96 7.43 9.06
CA SER A 39 -7.13 6.02 9.44
C SER A 39 -6.59 5.04 8.39
N THR A 40 -6.54 5.44 7.12
CA THR A 40 -5.97 4.65 6.01
C THR A 40 -4.45 4.80 5.90
N LYS A 41 -3.88 5.95 6.33
CA LYS A 41 -2.42 6.21 6.30
C LYS A 41 -1.61 5.18 7.09
N VAL A 42 -2.20 4.49 8.06
CA VAL A 42 -1.55 3.41 8.81
C VAL A 42 -1.09 2.26 7.91
N TYR A 43 -1.70 2.09 6.73
CA TYR A 43 -1.33 1.07 5.75
C TYR A 43 -0.16 1.48 4.87
N THR A 44 0.19 2.76 4.81
CA THR A 44 1.29 3.30 4.00
C THR A 44 2.68 2.98 4.56
N LYS A 45 2.81 2.10 5.56
CA LYS A 45 4.11 1.72 6.13
C LYS A 45 5.06 1.34 4.99
N THR A 46 6.10 2.15 4.86
CA THR A 46 6.90 2.32 3.66
C THR A 46 7.55 1.01 3.24
N ASP A 47 6.89 0.31 2.32
CA ASP A 47 7.49 -0.79 1.58
C ASP A 47 8.55 -0.17 0.66
N MET A 48 9.79 -0.10 1.16
CA MET A 48 10.93 0.46 0.43
C MET A 48 11.18 -0.27 -0.90
N THR A 49 10.81 -1.55 -0.98
CA THR A 49 10.84 -2.33 -2.20
C THR A 49 9.78 -1.84 -3.20
N HIS A 50 8.54 -1.62 -2.77
CA HIS A 50 7.50 -1.02 -3.61
C HIS A 50 7.90 0.39 -4.09
N LEU A 51 8.42 1.24 -3.19
CA LEU A 51 8.88 2.58 -3.54
C LEU A 51 9.98 2.53 -4.61
N ARG A 52 10.97 1.65 -4.46
CA ARG A 52 12.03 1.46 -5.46
C ARG A 52 11.49 1.01 -6.81
N THR A 53 10.51 0.09 -6.82
CA THR A 53 9.88 -0.37 -8.07
C THR A 53 9.12 0.77 -8.76
N GLN A 54 8.36 1.58 -8.02
CA GLN A 54 7.63 2.71 -8.61
C GLN A 54 8.58 3.79 -9.12
N VAL A 55 9.62 4.11 -8.35
CA VAL A 55 10.68 5.04 -8.78
C VAL A 55 11.36 4.52 -10.04
N GLN A 56 11.67 3.22 -10.13
CA GLN A 56 12.30 2.65 -11.32
C GLN A 56 11.40 2.70 -12.57
N LYS A 57 10.07 2.54 -12.42
CA LYS A 57 9.09 2.68 -13.51
C LYS A 57 8.93 4.12 -14.00
N PHE A 58 9.45 5.10 -13.27
CA PHE A 58 9.28 6.50 -13.63
C PHE A 58 10.05 6.81 -14.93
N PRO A 59 9.45 7.53 -15.90
CA PRO A 59 10.05 7.72 -17.21
C PRO A 59 11.38 8.48 -17.17
N LEU A 60 11.60 9.36 -16.17
CA LEU A 60 12.84 10.14 -16.05
C LEU A 60 14.01 9.34 -15.46
N THR A 61 13.78 8.25 -14.73
CA THR A 61 14.85 7.43 -14.15
C THR A 61 15.46 6.45 -15.15
N MET A 62 14.75 6.11 -16.22
CA MET A 62 15.24 5.24 -17.29
C MET A 62 16.35 5.88 -18.14
N SER A 63 16.47 7.21 -18.13
CA SER A 63 17.46 7.93 -18.94
C SER A 63 18.87 7.92 -18.35
N GLN A 64 19.04 7.55 -17.08
CA GLN A 64 20.34 7.55 -16.39
C GLN A 64 21.07 6.21 -16.46
N LYS A 65 20.44 5.16 -17.02
CA LYS A 65 21.00 3.80 -17.07
C LYS A 65 21.68 3.43 -18.39
N LYS A 66 21.88 4.40 -19.30
CA LYS A 66 22.36 4.18 -20.67
C LYS A 66 23.86 4.52 -20.87
N GLU A 67 24.62 4.72 -19.79
CA GLU A 67 26.03 5.16 -19.85
C GLU A 67 27.05 4.23 -19.15
N GLU A 68 26.68 2.99 -18.82
CA GLU A 68 27.64 1.93 -18.44
C GLU A 68 27.56 0.75 -19.42
#